data_AF-A0A1V5TRF2-F1
#
_entry.id   AF-A0A1V5TRF2-F1
#
_cell.length_a   1.000
_cell.length_b   1.000
_cell.length_c   1.000
_cell.angle_alpha   90.00
_cell.angle_beta   90.00
_cell.angle_gamma   90.00
#
_symmetry.space_group_name_H-M   'P 1'
#
loop_
_entity.id
_entity.type
_entity.pdbx_description
1 polymer ?
#
loop_
_entity_poly.entity_id
_entity_poly.type
_entity_poly.pdbx_seq_one_letter_code
_entity_poly.pdbx_strand_id
1 'polypeptide(L)'
;MKKSSKPTLLLILILLLIITVFALINVGVKLKYEQQLLSKDKAEKIFKTESQKKIKLTAEYQTVTAEERIVNTAKSELGMIRNAEDPVIIKFDSKKLEENLETLNQKYEQ
;
A
#
# COMPACT_ATOMS: atom_id res chain seq x y z
N MET A 1 -69.50 -5.32 29.47
CA MET A 1 -68.86 -4.14 28.81
C MET A 1 -68.09 -4.62 27.59
N LYS A 2 -68.51 -4.27 26.36
CA LYS A 2 -67.76 -4.61 25.14
C LYS A 2 -66.43 -3.84 25.15
N LYS A 3 -65.32 -4.52 25.44
CA LYS A 3 -63.98 -3.93 25.33
C LYS A 3 -63.75 -3.60 23.85
N SER A 4 -63.73 -2.31 23.52
CA SER A 4 -63.46 -1.82 22.16
C SER A 4 -62.07 -2.29 21.73
N SER A 5 -61.98 -3.06 20.65
CA SER A 5 -60.71 -3.60 20.10
C SER A 5 -59.88 -2.56 19.32
N LYS A 6 -60.43 -1.36 19.09
CA LYS A 6 -59.83 -0.27 18.31
C LYS A 6 -58.44 0.18 18.83
N PRO A 7 -58.21 0.43 20.14
CA PRO A 7 -56.90 0.82 20.64
C PRO A 7 -55.84 -0.29 20.53
N THR A 8 -56.23 -1.57 20.63
CA THR A 8 -55.31 -2.70 20.51
C THR A 8 -54.79 -2.89 19.08
N LEU A 9 -55.67 -2.70 18.08
CA LEU A 9 -55.27 -2.77 16.67
C LEU A 9 -54.25 -1.68 16.31
N LEU A 10 -54.42 -0.47 16.84
CA LEU A 10 -53.50 0.65 16.60
C LEU A 10 -52.11 0.36 17.22
N LEU A 11 -52.07 -0.19 18.43
CA LEU A 11 -50.82 -0.64 19.06
C LEU A 11 -50.09 -1.72 18.24
N ILE A 12 -50.82 -2.71 17.73
CA ILE A 12 -50.23 -3.77 16.89
C ILE A 12 -49.67 -3.18 15.60
N LEU A 13 -50.37 -2.22 14.99
CA LEU A 13 -49.94 -1.57 13.76
C LEU A 13 -48.66 -0.73 13.97
N ILE A 14 -48.56 0.01 15.08
CA ILE A 14 -47.33 0.73 15.45
C ILE A 14 -46.18 -0.26 15.71
N LEU A 15 -46.43 -1.37 16.40
CA LEU A 15 -45.42 -2.38 16.68
C LEU A 15 -44.86 -2.99 15.38
N LEU A 16 -45.73 -3.33 14.43
CA LEU A 16 -45.35 -3.83 13.11
C LEU A 16 -44.49 -2.82 12.34
N LEU A 17 -44.84 -1.53 12.43
CA LEU A 17 -44.08 -0.46 11.78
C LEU A 17 -42.67 -0.36 12.37
N ILE A 18 -42.54 -0.40 13.69
CA ILE A 18 -41.23 -0.37 14.38
C ILE A 18 -40.37 -1.57 13.96
N ILE A 19 -40.93 -2.78 13.94
CA ILE A 19 -40.21 -3.99 13.52
C ILE A 19 -39.71 -3.86 12.08
N THR A 20 -40.56 -3.33 11.19
CA THR A 20 -40.22 -3.15 9.77
C THR A 20 -39.08 -2.15 9.59
N VAL A 21 -39.13 -1.01 10.30
CA VAL A 21 -38.06 -0.01 10.28
C VAL A 21 -36.76 -0.60 10.83
N PHE A 22 -36.83 -1.36 11.91
CA PHE A 22 -35.64 -2.00 12.49
C PHE A 22 -35.01 -3.02 11.55
N ALA A 23 -35.84 -3.82 10.86
CA ALA A 23 -35.37 -4.76 9.85
C ALA A 23 -34.69 -4.04 8.67
N LEU A 24 -35.28 -2.95 8.18
CA LEU A 24 -34.71 -2.13 7.10
C LEU A 24 -33.37 -1.51 7.50
N ILE A 25 -33.26 -0.98 8.73
CA ILE A 25 -32.00 -0.42 9.24
C ILE A 25 -30.93 -1.50 9.31
N ASN A 26 -31.25 -2.68 9.83
CA ASN A 26 -30.30 -3.77 9.97
C ASN A 26 -29.74 -4.22 8.61
N VAL A 27 -30.62 -4.43 7.63
CA VAL A 27 -30.21 -4.77 6.25
C VAL A 27 -29.38 -3.64 5.63
N GLY A 28 -29.78 -2.38 5.83
CA GLY A 28 -29.05 -1.22 5.31
C GLY A 28 -27.65 -1.10 5.90
N VAL A 29 -27.48 -1.32 7.20
CA VAL A 29 -26.18 -1.33 7.87
C VAL A 29 -25.31 -2.47 7.35
N LYS A 30 -25.87 -3.68 7.23
CA LYS A 30 -25.15 -4.84 6.71
C LYS A 30 -24.63 -4.61 5.29
N LEU A 31 -25.48 -4.10 4.39
CA LEU A 31 -25.08 -3.79 3.01
C LEU A 31 -23.99 -2.73 2.95
N LYS A 32 -24.09 -1.66 3.73
CA LYS A 32 -23.05 -0.62 3.79
C LYS A 32 -21.72 -1.19 4.31
N TYR A 33 -21.76 -2.05 5.31
CA TYR A 33 -20.58 -2.70 5.84
C TYR A 33 -19.90 -3.59 4.80
N GLU A 34 -20.66 -4.45 4.12
CA GLU A 34 -20.14 -5.32 3.06
C GLU A 34 -19.56 -4.49 1.90
N GLN A 35 -20.22 -3.40 1.51
CA GLN A 35 -19.73 -2.50 0.46
C GLN A 35 -18.42 -1.81 0.88
N GLN A 36 -18.32 -1.34 2.12
CA GLN A 36 -17.09 -0.74 2.64
C GLN A 36 -15.95 -1.76 2.66
N LEU A 37 -16.20 -2.99 3.11
CA LEU A 37 -15.20 -4.05 3.12
C LEU A 37 -14.67 -4.34 1.72
N LEU A 38 -15.57 -4.52 0.75
CA LEU A 38 -15.20 -4.73 -0.65
C LEU A 38 -14.39 -3.56 -1.23
N SER A 39 -14.76 -2.32 -0.89
CA SER A 39 -14.05 -1.13 -1.36
C SER A 39 -12.62 -1.06 -0.80
N LYS A 40 -12.43 -1.45 0.47
CA LYS A 40 -11.13 -1.50 1.13
C LYS A 40 -10.25 -2.56 0.48
N ASP A 41 -10.78 -3.77 0.27
CA ASP A 41 -10.04 -4.85 -0.38
C ASP A 41 -9.63 -4.48 -1.81
N LYS A 42 -10.51 -3.80 -2.56
CA LYS A 42 -10.19 -3.31 -3.89
C LYS A 42 -9.07 -2.27 -3.86
N ALA A 43 -9.14 -1.32 -2.92
CA ALA A 43 -8.10 -0.30 -2.76
C ALA A 43 -6.76 -0.94 -2.38
N GLU A 44 -6.75 -1.92 -1.48
CA GLU A 44 -5.53 -2.63 -1.07
C GLU A 44 -4.91 -3.40 -2.24
N LYS A 45 -5.72 -4.10 -3.04
CA LYS A 45 -5.25 -4.80 -4.24
C LYS A 45 -4.62 -3.84 -5.26
N ILE A 46 -5.26 -2.70 -5.51
CA ILE A 46 -4.73 -1.68 -6.42
C ILE A 46 -3.40 -1.15 -5.89
N PHE A 47 -3.34 -0.80 -4.60
CA PHE A 47 -2.12 -0.30 -3.97
C PHE A 47 -0.96 -1.29 -4.06
N LYS A 48 -1.20 -2.57 -3.75
CA LYS A 48 -0.18 -3.63 -3.88
C LYS A 48 0.32 -3.77 -5.30
N THR A 49 -0.59 -3.75 -6.28
CA THR A 49 -0.26 -3.88 -7.70
C THR A 49 0.60 -2.70 -8.18
N GLU A 50 0.19 -1.47 -7.88
CA GLU A 50 0.95 -0.27 -8.27
C GLU A 50 2.30 -0.18 -7.55
N SER A 51 2.36 -0.57 -6.28
CA SER A 51 3.61 -0.63 -5.52
C SER A 51 4.59 -1.63 -6.13
N GLN A 52 4.12 -2.84 -6.48
CA GLN A 52 4.94 -3.84 -7.17
C GLN A 52 5.41 -3.35 -8.54
N LYS A 53 4.54 -2.68 -9.29
CA LYS A 53 4.89 -2.09 -10.58
C LYS A 53 5.99 -1.04 -10.44
N LYS A 54 5.91 -0.19 -9.41
CA LYS A 54 6.97 0.79 -9.10
C LYS A 54 8.28 0.10 -8.78
N ILE A 55 8.28 -0.91 -7.90
CA ILE A 55 9.49 -1.67 -7.54
C ILE A 55 10.12 -2.31 -8.79
N LYS A 56 9.29 -2.94 -9.63
CA LYS A 56 9.74 -3.54 -10.89
C LYS A 56 10.38 -2.50 -11.80
N LEU A 57 9.74 -1.34 -11.97
CA LEU A 57 10.27 -0.26 -12.80
C LEU A 57 11.60 0.28 -12.25
N THR A 58 11.72 0.44 -10.93
CA THR A 58 12.97 0.86 -10.29
C THR A 58 14.07 -0.18 -10.50
N ALA A 59 13.77 -1.47 -10.37
CA ALA A 59 14.74 -2.54 -10.61
C ALA A 59 15.16 -2.58 -12.08
N GLU A 60 14.23 -2.41 -13.01
CA GLU A 60 14.51 -2.34 -14.44
C GLU A 60 15.37 -1.13 -14.78
N TYR A 61 15.04 0.04 -14.23
CA TYR A 61 15.83 1.26 -14.33
C TYR A 61 17.27 1.02 -13.82
N GLN A 62 17.43 0.51 -12.60
CA GLN A 62 18.73 0.17 -12.03
C GLN A 62 19.51 -0.82 -12.91
N THR A 63 18.81 -1.79 -13.52
CA THR A 63 19.43 -2.77 -14.41
C THR A 63 19.94 -2.11 -15.69
N VAL A 64 19.22 -1.16 -16.29
CA VAL A 64 19.66 -0.47 -17.51
C VAL A 64 20.67 0.65 -17.24
N THR A 65 20.64 1.27 -16.05
CA THR A 65 21.59 2.32 -15.66
C THR A 65 22.85 1.79 -14.98
N ALA A 66 22.92 0.49 -14.71
CA ALA A 66 24.11 -0.13 -14.14
C ALA A 66 25.30 0.10 -15.08
N GLU A 67 26.35 0.73 -14.56
CA GLU A 67 27.57 1.04 -15.31
C GLU A 67 28.14 -0.21 -15.99
N GLU A 68 28.14 -1.35 -15.29
CA GLU A 68 28.58 -2.63 -15.83
C GLU A 68 27.83 -3.01 -17.11
N ARG A 69 26.50 -2.87 -17.12
CA ARG A 69 25.67 -3.19 -18.28
C ARG A 69 25.89 -2.18 -19.40
N ILE A 70 25.99 -0.89 -19.10
CA ILE A 70 26.29 0.16 -20.07
C ILE A 70 27.64 -0.11 -20.74
N VAL A 71 28.68 -0.40 -19.95
CA VAL A 71 30.03 -0.69 -20.44
C VAL A 71 30.04 -1.98 -21.27
N ASN A 72 29.32 -3.03 -20.84
CA ASN A 72 29.21 -4.27 -21.62
C ASN A 72 28.48 -4.07 -22.95
N THR A 73 27.38 -3.33 -22.97
CA THR A 73 26.65 -3.02 -24.22
C THR A 73 27.50 -2.13 -25.13
N ALA A 74 28.15 -1.09 -24.60
CA ALA A 74 29.04 -0.23 -25.39
C ALA A 74 30.23 -1.00 -25.98
N LYS A 75 30.80 -1.94 -25.23
CA LYS A 75 31.90 -2.78 -25.70
C LYS A 75 31.45 -3.83 -26.73
N SER A 76 30.34 -4.52 -26.46
CA SER A 76 29.89 -5.66 -27.27
C SER A 76 29.12 -5.25 -28.53
N GLU A 77 28.27 -4.23 -28.45
CA GLU A 77 27.41 -3.82 -29.57
C GLU A 77 27.99 -2.63 -30.35
N LEU A 78 28.69 -1.71 -29.68
CA LEU A 78 29.22 -0.49 -30.30
C LEU A 78 30.74 -0.53 -30.53
N GLY A 79 31.42 -1.61 -30.12
CA GLY A 79 32.87 -1.77 -30.26
C GLY A 79 33.70 -0.73 -29.50
N MET A 80 33.12 -0.07 -28.50
CA MET A 80 33.77 1.00 -27.75
C MET A 80 34.78 0.42 -26.75
N ILE A 81 35.90 1.11 -26.58
CA ILE A 81 36.96 0.73 -25.65
C ILE A 81 36.99 1.78 -24.53
N ARG A 82 36.90 1.35 -23.28
CA ARG A 82 36.94 2.25 -22.13
C ARG A 82 38.36 2.82 -21.99
N ASN A 83 38.50 4.13 -22.13
CA ASN A 83 39.73 4.84 -21.80
C ASN A 83 39.76 5.02 -20.27
N ALA A 84 40.32 4.05 -19.55
CA ALA A 84 40.42 4.12 -18.10
C ALA A 84 41.65 4.98 -17.76
N GLU A 85 41.44 6.21 -17.32
CA GLU A 85 42.41 6.85 -16.42
C GLU A 85 42.48 6.05 -15.12
N ASP A 86 43.66 6.04 -14.49
CA ASP A 86 43.96 5.26 -13.30
C ASP A 86 42.85 5.41 -12.24
N PRO A 87 42.41 4.31 -11.59
CA PRO A 87 41.33 4.38 -10.62
C PRO A 87 41.70 5.34 -9.49
N VAL A 88 40.84 6.33 -9.22
CA VAL A 88 40.97 7.20 -8.06
C VAL A 88 40.77 6.35 -6.80
N ILE A 89 41.87 5.92 -6.20
CA ILE A 89 41.85 5.19 -4.92
C ILE A 89 41.51 6.21 -3.82
N ILE A 90 40.23 6.30 -3.49
CA ILE A 90 39.80 7.05 -2.31
C ILE A 90 40.20 6.24 -1.08
N LYS A 91 41.34 6.58 -0.48
CA LYS A 91 41.74 6.06 0.84
C LYS A 91 40.84 6.70 1.89
N PHE A 92 39.85 5.96 2.37
CA PHE A 92 39.06 6.36 3.53
C PHE A 92 39.60 5.71 4.80
N ASP A 93 39.48 6.42 5.92
CA ASP A 93 39.81 5.91 7.24
C ASP A 93 38.64 5.07 7.75
N SER A 94 38.86 3.76 7.92
CA SER A 94 37.83 2.82 8.37
C SER A 94 37.27 3.17 9.75
N LYS A 95 38.08 3.79 10.62
CA LYS A 95 37.66 4.16 11.97
C LYS A 95 36.62 5.28 11.96
N LYS A 96 36.81 6.28 11.11
CA LYS A 96 35.83 7.36 10.93
C LYS A 96 34.52 6.85 10.35
N LEU A 97 34.56 5.76 9.60
CA LEU A 97 33.38 5.17 9.00
C LEU A 97 32.54 4.42 10.05
N GLU A 98 33.19 3.70 10.96
CA GLU A 98 32.55 3.08 12.14
C GLU A 98 31.93 4.12 13.07
N GLU A 99 32.66 5.19 13.40
CA GLU A 99 32.13 6.28 14.25
C GLU A 99 30.90 6.95 13.65
N ASN A 100 30.90 7.19 12.33
CA ASN A 100 29.75 7.76 11.64
C ASN A 100 28.56 6.79 11.60
N LEU A 101 28.81 5.49 11.47
CA LEU A 101 27.77 4.46 11.46
C LEU A 101 27.11 4.32 12.84
N GLU A 102 27.92 4.35 13.90
CA GLU A 102 27.43 4.32 15.29
C GLU A 102 26.59 5.57 15.60
N THR A 103 27.04 6.74 15.15
CA THR A 103 26.30 8.01 15.28
C THR A 103 24.97 7.98 14.53
N LEU A 104 24.93 7.37 13.34
CA LEU A 104 23.69 7.22 12.57
C LEU A 104 22.70 6.29 13.26
N ASN A 105 23.15 5.14 13.75
CA ASN A 105 22.29 4.16 14.41
C ASN A 105 21.69 4.75 15.70
N GLN A 106 22.48 5.49 16.48
CA GLN A 106 21.96 6.17 17.68
C GLN A 106 20.90 7.23 17.38
N LYS A 107 20.94 7.85 16.20
CA LYS A 107 20.05 8.96 15.83
C LYS A 107 18.74 8.51 15.17
N TYR A 108 18.74 7.34 14.52
CA TYR A 108 17.62 6.91 13.68
C TYR A 108 17.05 5.53 14.03
N GLU A 109 17.70 4.73 14.89
CA GLU A 109 17.21 3.41 15.33
C GLU A 109 16.76 3.36 16.81
N GLN A 110 16.51 4.51 17.44
CA GLN A 110 15.75 4.58 18.70
C GLN A 110 14.23 4.58 18.47
#